data_AF-A0A101HSP1-F1
#
_entry.id   AF-A0A101HSP1-F1
#
_cell.length_a   1.000
_cell.length_b   1.000
_cell.length_c   1.000
_cell.angle_alpha   90.00
_cell.angle_beta   90.00
_cell.angle_gamma   90.00
#
_symmetry.space_group_name_H-M   'P 1'
#
loop_
_entity.id
_entity.type
_entity.pdbx_description
1 polymer ?
#
loop_
_entity_poly.entity_id
_entity_poly.type
_entity_poly.pdbx_seq_one_letter_code
_entity_poly.pdbx_strand_id
1 'polypeptide(L)'
;MLRDYSKYLTCGHCGYRGLGKVLTSYCERDGETVKSPCGYLAREVSMPWGTAYVLSECGSCDKLTLTEIFWHDRCTSAQEYTYTVLYPQKTAADK
;
A
#
# COMPACT_ATOMS: atom_id res chain seq x y z
N MET A 1 -2.86 11.99 2.94
CA MET A 1 -4.04 11.15 2.60
C MET A 1 -3.82 10.63 1.19
N LEU A 2 -3.81 9.31 1.04
CA LEU A 2 -3.32 8.56 -0.12
C LEU A 2 -3.92 9.08 -1.45
N ARG A 3 -3.17 9.90 -2.18
CA ARG A 3 -3.61 10.43 -3.47
C ARG A 3 -3.43 9.36 -4.55
N ASP A 4 -4.52 8.69 -4.87
CA ASP A 4 -4.80 8.13 -6.19
C ASP A 4 -3.78 7.07 -6.67
N TYR A 5 -3.26 6.24 -5.76
CA TYR A 5 -2.33 5.15 -6.09
C TYR A 5 -3.04 3.97 -6.79
N SER A 6 -4.36 3.83 -6.60
CA SER A 6 -5.18 2.75 -7.17
C SER A 6 -5.08 2.67 -8.70
N LYS A 7 -4.88 3.81 -9.38
CA LYS A 7 -4.66 3.88 -10.84
C LYS A 7 -3.35 3.23 -11.30
N TYR A 8 -2.39 3.05 -10.40
CA TYR A 8 -1.10 2.42 -10.68
C TYR A 8 -1.04 0.95 -10.27
N LEU A 9 -2.02 0.49 -9.50
CA LEU A 9 -2.12 -0.91 -9.11
C LEU A 9 -2.54 -1.78 -10.28
N THR A 10 -2.08 -3.03 -10.25
CA THR A 10 -2.32 -4.02 -11.30
C THR A 10 -3.11 -5.20 -10.72
N CYS A 11 -4.13 -5.64 -11.45
CA CYS A 11 -4.89 -6.84 -11.09
C CYS A 11 -3.99 -8.08 -11.19
N GLY A 12 -3.89 -8.85 -10.11
CA GLY A 12 -3.09 -10.07 -10.11
C GLY A 12 -3.68 -11.21 -10.94
N HIS A 13 -4.95 -11.12 -11.34
CA HIS A 13 -5.61 -12.15 -12.15
C HIS A 13 -5.46 -11.94 -13.66
N CYS A 14 -5.67 -10.70 -14.15
CA CYS A 14 -5.72 -10.41 -15.59
C CYS A 14 -4.68 -9.38 -16.05
N GLY A 15 -3.89 -8.81 -15.14
CA GLY A 15 -2.88 -7.80 -15.47
C GLY A 15 -3.45 -6.42 -15.83
N TYR A 16 -4.76 -6.21 -15.72
CA TYR A 16 -5.37 -4.90 -15.96
C TYR A 16 -4.84 -3.85 -14.96
N ARG A 17 -4.43 -2.69 -15.47
CA ARG A 17 -3.89 -1.59 -14.68
C ARG A 17 -4.97 -0.56 -14.39
N GLY A 18 -5.03 -0.12 -13.13
CA GLY A 18 -6.05 0.78 -12.64
C GLY A 18 -7.18 0.01 -11.99
N LEU A 19 -6.97 -0.40 -10.73
CA LEU A 19 -7.98 -1.18 -10.00
C LEU A 19 -9.20 -0.29 -9.75
N GLY A 20 -10.36 -0.78 -10.18
CA GLY A 20 -11.56 0.04 -10.39
C GLY A 20 -12.19 0.53 -9.08
N LYS A 21 -12.27 -0.35 -8.08
CA LYS A 21 -12.94 -0.04 -6.80
C LYS A 21 -12.15 -0.58 -5.62
N VAL A 22 -11.73 0.32 -4.72
CA VAL A 22 -11.17 -0.07 -3.41
C VAL A 22 -12.34 -0.43 -2.49
N LEU A 23 -12.36 -1.66 -1.98
CA LEU A 23 -13.40 -2.15 -1.08
C LEU A 23 -13.08 -1.82 0.38
N THR A 24 -11.82 -2.02 0.76
CA THR A 24 -11.32 -1.68 2.10
C THR A 24 -9.81 -1.49 2.07
N SER A 25 -9.29 -0.78 3.06
CA SER A 25 -7.87 -0.60 3.28
C SER A 25 -7.55 -0.63 4.77
N TYR A 26 -6.49 -1.35 5.13
CA TYR A 26 -5.87 -1.30 6.44
C TYR A 26 -4.49 -0.68 6.32
N CYS A 27 -4.03 0.09 7.32
CA CYS A 27 -2.74 0.76 7.29
C CYS A 27 -2.04 0.63 8.64
N GLU A 28 -0.80 0.17 8.61
CA GLU A 28 0.14 0.20 9.71
C GLU A 28 1.15 1.32 9.47
N ARG A 29 1.52 2.03 10.54
CA ARG A 29 2.54 3.08 10.49
C ARG A 29 3.58 2.76 11.54
N ASP A 30 4.82 2.63 11.10
CA ASP A 30 5.94 2.41 12.00
C ASP A 30 6.64 3.75 12.25
N GLY A 31 6.55 4.21 13.50
CA GLY A 31 7.22 5.41 13.98
C GLY A 31 6.26 6.52 14.36
N GLU A 32 5.90 6.56 15.64
CA GLU A 32 5.50 7.80 16.28
C GLU A 32 6.75 8.49 16.83
N THR A 33 6.79 9.81 16.73
CA THR A 33 7.77 10.62 17.45
C THR A 33 7.58 10.38 18.95
N VAL A 34 8.55 9.72 19.59
CA VAL A 34 8.44 9.38 21.00
C VAL A 34 8.80 10.60 21.84
N LYS A 35 7.83 11.10 22.60
CA LYS A 35 8.05 12.09 23.65
C LYS A 35 8.11 11.39 25.00
N SER A 36 9.04 11.79 25.85
CA SER A 36 9.07 11.34 27.23
C SER A 36 7.83 11.84 27.99
N PRO A 37 7.48 11.25 29.15
CA PRO A 37 6.39 11.74 29.99
C PRO A 37 6.55 13.21 30.44
N CYS A 38 7.78 13.74 30.42
CA CYS A 38 8.08 15.15 30.71
C CYS A 38 8.12 16.05 29.46
N GLY A 39 7.73 15.54 28.29
CA GLY A 39 7.57 16.32 27.06
C GLY A 39 8.84 16.49 26.21
N TYR A 40 9.98 15.95 26.65
CA TYR A 40 11.23 15.99 25.86
C TYR A 40 11.18 15.00 24.70
N LEU A 41 11.74 15.40 23.56
CA LEU A 41 11.89 14.54 22.38
C LEU A 41 12.91 13.43 22.69
N ALA A 42 12.44 12.19 22.79
CA ALA A 42 13.28 11.03 23.10
C ALA A 42 13.83 10.36 21.84
N ARG A 43 13.03 10.32 20.77
CA ARG A 43 13.44 9.79 19.47
C ARG A 43 12.69 10.52 18.36
N GLU A 44 13.44 11.06 17.41
CA GLU A 44 12.88 11.64 16.20
C GLU A 44 12.90 10.61 15.09
N VAL A 45 11.73 10.33 14.50
CA VAL A 45 11.63 9.51 13.30
C VAL A 45 11.60 10.48 12.12
N SER A 46 12.73 10.60 11.43
CA SER A 46 12.91 11.54 10.32
C SER A 46 12.18 11.13 9.04
N MET A 47 11.80 9.86 8.94
CA MET A 47 11.02 9.30 7.82
C MET A 47 10.05 8.23 8.34
N PRO A 48 8.84 8.65 8.74
CA PRO A 48 7.76 7.70 9.00
C PRO A 48 7.51 6.89 7.72
N TRP A 49 7.45 5.58 7.89
CA TRP A 49 7.07 4.64 6.85
C TRP A 49 5.84 3.87 7.32
N GLY A 50 5.13 3.30 6.36
CA GLY A 50 3.95 2.52 6.66
C GLY A 50 3.67 1.50 5.57
N THR A 51 2.87 0.53 5.96
CA THR A 51 2.40 -0.54 5.09
C THR A 51 0.89 -0.43 5.02
N ALA A 52 0.34 -0.45 3.82
CA ALA A 52 -1.10 -0.47 3.59
C ALA A 52 -1.50 -1.76 2.89
N TYR A 53 -2.54 -2.41 3.38
CA TYR A 53 -3.16 -3.57 2.76
C TYR A 53 -4.47 -3.12 2.14
N VAL A 54 -4.62 -3.33 0.83
CA VAL A 54 -5.75 -2.80 0.05
C VAL A 54 -6.45 -3.95 -0.67
N LEU A 55 -7.72 -4.14 -0.34
CA LEU A 55 -8.58 -5.05 -1.08
C LEU A 55 -9.34 -4.26 -2.14
N SER A 56 -9.24 -4.69 -3.38
CA SER A 56 -9.84 -3.99 -4.52
C SER A 56 -10.46 -4.96 -5.51
N GLU A 57 -11.51 -4.51 -6.19
CA GLU A 57 -12.19 -5.23 -7.26
C GLU A 57 -11.69 -4.71 -8.61
N CYS A 58 -11.31 -5.63 -9.49
CA CYS A 58 -10.82 -5.30 -10.82
C CYS A 58 -11.99 -4.96 -11.75
N GLY A 59 -12.03 -3.75 -12.30
CA GLY A 59 -13.09 -3.34 -13.24
C GLY A 59 -13.03 -4.01 -14.63
N SER A 60 -12.09 -4.93 -14.86
CA SER A 60 -11.98 -5.69 -16.12
C SER A 60 -12.41 -7.16 -16.00
N CYS A 61 -12.23 -7.79 -14.83
CA CYS A 61 -12.55 -9.21 -14.65
C CYS A 61 -13.40 -9.48 -13.40
N ASP A 62 -13.79 -8.43 -12.68
CA ASP A 62 -14.60 -8.44 -11.47
C ASP A 62 -14.04 -9.33 -10.34
N LYS A 63 -12.76 -9.69 -10.43
CA LYS A 63 -12.05 -10.45 -9.39
C LYS A 63 -11.40 -9.54 -8.38
N LEU A 64 -11.27 -10.06 -7.16
CA LEU A 64 -10.62 -9.39 -6.06
C LEU A 64 -9.10 -9.48 -6.16
N THR A 65 -8.43 -8.38 -5.85
CA THR A 65 -6.97 -8.29 -5.72
C THR A 65 -6.64 -7.72 -4.35
N LEU A 66 -5.82 -8.44 -3.58
CA LEU A 66 -5.24 -7.94 -2.34
C LEU A 66 -3.82 -7.45 -2.63
N THR A 67 -3.55 -6.20 -2.30
CA THR A 67 -2.27 -5.57 -2.56
C THR A 67 -1.69 -5.02 -1.27
N GLU A 68 -0.43 -5.36 -1.00
CA GLU A 68 0.40 -4.70 0.01
C GLU A 68 1.12 -3.52 -0.63
N ILE A 69 1.13 -2.38 0.05
CA ILE A 69 1.68 -1.12 -0.44
C ILE A 69 2.59 -0.54 0.63
N PHE A 70 3.86 -0.38 0.30
CA PHE A 70 4.82 0.31 1.14
C PHE A 70 4.86 1.79 0.76
N TRP A 71 4.78 2.65 1.77
CA TRP A 71 4.81 4.10 1.61
C TRP A 71 5.70 4.76 2.67
N HIS A 72 6.26 5.92 2.34
CA HIS A 72 7.00 6.77 3.28
C HIS A 72 6.58 8.23 3.12
N ASP A 73 6.71 9.06 4.15
CA ASP A 73 6.27 10.48 4.11
C ASP A 73 7.02 11.33 3.06
N ARG A 74 8.19 10.88 2.60
CA ARG A 74 8.91 11.50 1.46
C ARG A 74 8.41 11.06 0.08
N CYS A 75 7.40 10.18 -0.03
CA CYS A 75 6.85 9.77 -1.31
C CYS A 75 6.14 10.98 -1.92
N THR A 76 6.79 11.66 -2.85
CA THR A 76 6.22 12.86 -3.49
C THR A 76 5.32 12.53 -4.67
N SER A 77 5.53 11.34 -5.25
CA SER A 77 4.76 10.84 -6.39
C SER A 77 4.19 9.45 -6.12
N ALA A 78 3.10 9.13 -6.80
CA ALA A 78 2.49 7.81 -6.71
C ALA A 78 3.29 6.68 -7.39
N GLN A 79 4.36 7.03 -8.12
CA GLN A 79 5.30 6.09 -8.72
C GLN A 79 6.38 5.63 -7.74
N GLU A 80 6.56 6.35 -6.62
CA GLU A 80 7.51 6.00 -5.57
C GLU A 80 6.96 4.94 -4.60
N TYR A 81 5.66 4.64 -4.66
CA TYR A 81 5.08 3.54 -3.88
C TYR A 81 5.51 2.19 -4.46
N THR A 82 6.09 1.35 -3.60
CA THR A 82 6.32 -0.05 -3.93
C THR A 82 5.10 -0.85 -3.53
N TYR A 83 4.63 -1.76 -4.39
CA TYR A 83 3.50 -2.61 -4.07
C TYR A 83 3.72 -4.06 -4.50
N THR A 84 3.10 -4.97 -3.75
CA THR A 84 3.12 -6.41 -4.00
C THR A 84 1.69 -6.92 -4.03
N VAL A 85 1.33 -7.69 -5.05
CA VAL A 85 0.04 -8.38 -5.09
C VAL A 85 0.13 -9.64 -4.22
N LEU A 86 -0.61 -9.66 -3.12
CA LEU A 86 -0.69 -10.79 -2.19
C LEU A 86 -1.74 -11.81 -2.62
N TYR A 87 -2.81 -11.37 -3.28
CA TYR A 87 -3.83 -12.23 -3.85
C TYR A 87 -4.26 -11.73 -5.24
N PRO A 88 -4.37 -12.62 -6.24
CA PRO A 88 -3.99 -14.04 -6.20
C PRO A 88 -2.47 -14.20 -6.00
N GLN A 89 -2.07 -15.20 -5.21
CA GLN A 89 -0.67 -15.60 -5.20
C GLN A 89 -0.36 -16.22 -6.55
N LYS A 90 0.66 -15.70 -7.24
CA LYS A 90 1.21 -16.42 -8.40
C LYS A 90 1.73 -17.76 -7.89
N THR A 91 1.01 -18.84 -8.18
CA THR A 91 1.49 -20.18 -7.91
C THR A 91 2.84 -20.36 -8.60
N ALA A 92 3.79 -21.01 -7.93
CA ALA A 92 5.16 -21.23 -8.43
C ALA A 92 5.26 -22.06 -9.74
N ALA A 93 4.13 -22.31 -10.42
CA ALA A 93 4.00 -23.08 -11.64
C ALA A 93 4.14 -22.27 -12.94
N ASP A 94 4.23 -20.94 -12.87
CA ASP A 94 4.44 -20.06 -14.03
C ASP A 94 5.86 -19.47 -14.07
N LYS A 95 6.89 -20.33 -13.99
CA LYS A 95 8.29 -20.00 -14.31
C LYS A 95 8.81 -20.87 -15.42
#